data_AF-A0A835V2W0-F1
#
_entry.id   AF-A0A835V2W0-F1
#
_cell.length_a   1.000
_cell.length_b   1.000
_cell.length_c   1.000
_cell.angle_alpha   90.00
_cell.angle_beta   90.00
_cell.angle_gamma   90.00
#
_symmetry.space_group_name_H-M   'P 1'
#
loop_
_entity.id
_entity.type
_entity.pdbx_description
1 polymer ?
#
loop_
_entity_poly.entity_id
_entity_poly.type
_entity_poly.pdbx_seq_one_letter_code
_entity_poly.pdbx_strand_id
1 'polypeptide(L)'
;MKQHSLGIHKLIKPDGSWSEGVELDQFLVSHFCNLYKDRPISNSAVDSILSHSPHSISPAQNASLTRPTDALELFGVLSAMADSSAPGPDGFTVKFFKQCWLLLAQDLVDACNDFLSGTAIPKALGAAWLFLIPKSPAASSPNDFRPIALCNVGSKLFTKLLFSRLAPLLPGLISAEQSAFVKGRNITDNLLLVQEMLTRINRRHKDRNLLLKIDFKSAFDSVNWDFLRAVLRARGFNDHLCTLISNVLNSTWLSVLVNGSPKGFFQPSLWR
;
A
#
# COMPACT_ATOMS: atom_id res chain seq x y z
N MET A 1 23.05 -15.54 -8.56
CA MET A 1 22.70 -14.17 -8.08
C MET A 1 23.61 -13.88 -6.89
N LYS A 2 24.65 -13.05 -7.04
CA LYS A 2 25.59 -12.78 -5.95
C LYS A 2 24.87 -11.92 -4.90
N GLN A 3 24.50 -12.50 -3.77
CA GLN A 3 24.08 -11.76 -2.58
C GLN A 3 25.30 -11.02 -2.03
N HIS A 4 25.51 -9.76 -2.45
CA HIS A 4 26.25 -8.85 -1.60
C HIS A 4 25.43 -8.66 -0.33
N SER A 5 26.02 -8.93 0.84
CA SER A 5 25.32 -8.74 2.11
C SER A 5 24.99 -7.25 2.26
N LEU A 6 23.71 -6.91 2.05
CA LEU A 6 23.13 -5.59 2.31
C LEU A 6 22.94 -5.40 3.83
N GLY A 7 23.97 -5.71 4.60
CA GLY A 7 23.93 -5.61 6.05
C GLY A 7 23.86 -4.14 6.47
N ILE A 8 22.89 -3.80 7.30
CA ILE A 8 22.82 -2.49 7.95
C ILE A 8 23.58 -2.63 9.27
N HIS A 9 24.79 -2.09 9.31
CA HIS A 9 25.66 -2.18 10.49
C HIS A 9 25.65 -0.91 11.33
N LYS A 10 25.46 0.24 10.67
CA LYS A 10 25.41 1.54 11.32
C LYS A 10 24.59 2.55 10.54
N LEU A 11 23.94 3.48 11.24
CA LEU A 11 23.22 4.61 10.65
C LEU A 11 23.44 5.88 11.46
N ILE A 12 23.36 7.03 10.81
CA ILE A 12 23.45 8.36 11.41
C ILE A 12 22.07 8.73 11.98
N LYS A 13 22.05 9.14 13.24
CA LYS A 13 20.90 9.68 13.95
C LYS A 13 20.67 11.14 13.60
N PRO A 14 19.47 11.72 13.89
CA PRO A 14 19.20 13.13 13.63
C PRO A 14 20.14 14.13 14.31
N ASP A 15 20.78 13.74 15.42
CA ASP A 15 21.77 14.55 16.15
C ASP A 15 23.18 14.47 15.55
N GLY A 16 23.38 13.71 14.46
CA GLY A 16 24.67 13.50 13.81
C GLY A 16 25.52 12.37 14.39
N SER A 17 25.09 11.74 15.49
CA SER A 17 25.78 10.59 16.08
C SER A 17 25.52 9.31 15.29
N TRP A 18 26.43 8.34 15.37
CA TRP A 18 26.24 7.01 14.80
C TRP A 18 25.48 6.10 15.77
N SER A 19 24.60 5.24 15.22
CA SER A 19 23.90 4.17 15.92
C SER A 19 24.38 2.82 15.37
N GLU A 20 24.80 1.91 16.25
CA GLU A 20 25.35 0.60 15.88
C GLU A 20 24.83 -0.51 16.81
N GLY A 21 24.90 -1.77 16.39
CA GLY A 21 24.53 -2.92 17.22
C GLY A 21 23.07 -2.88 17.72
N VAL A 22 22.87 -3.08 19.03
CA VAL A 22 21.51 -3.08 19.63
C VAL A 22 20.86 -1.69 19.57
N GLU A 23 21.66 -0.63 19.61
CA GLU A 23 21.15 0.74 19.51
C GLU A 23 20.57 1.00 18.12
N LEU A 24 21.16 0.43 17.07
CA LEU A 24 20.65 0.51 15.71
C LEU A 24 19.27 -0.13 15.58
N ASP A 25 19.07 -1.29 16.18
CA ASP A 25 17.78 -1.98 16.18
C ASP A 25 16.69 -1.10 16.81
N GLN A 26 16.97 -0.53 17.99
CA GLN A 26 16.04 0.34 18.71
C GLN A 26 15.78 1.65 17.95
N PHE A 27 16.82 2.22 17.35
CA PHE A 27 16.74 3.43 16.55
C PHE A 27 15.84 3.23 15.33
N LEU A 28 16.02 2.13 14.59
CA LEU A 28 15.20 1.80 13.42
C LEU A 28 13.73 1.56 13.80
N VAL A 29 13.47 0.77 14.85
CA VAL A 29 12.10 0.55 15.34
C VAL A 29 11.45 1.88 15.72
N SER A 30 12.14 2.71 16.51
CA SER A 30 11.63 4.03 16.92
C SER A 30 11.39 4.96 15.73
N HIS A 31 12.28 4.96 14.75
CA HIS A 31 12.13 5.75 13.52
C HIS A 31 10.85 5.39 12.77
N PHE A 32 10.63 4.10 12.48
CA PHE A 32 9.46 3.66 11.72
C PHE A 32 8.17 3.74 12.53
N CYS A 33 8.20 3.48 13.84
CA CYS A 33 7.08 3.78 14.73
C CYS A 33 6.67 5.24 14.60
N ASN A 34 7.63 6.18 14.64
CA ASN A 34 7.33 7.61 14.51
C ASN A 34 6.90 8.00 13.09
N LEU A 35 7.46 7.38 12.05
CA LEU A 35 7.08 7.64 10.67
C LEU A 35 5.61 7.30 10.41
N TYR A 36 5.15 6.19 10.98
CA TYR A 36 3.79 5.66 10.81
C TYR A 36 2.78 6.12 11.87
N LYS A 37 3.15 7.09 12.71
CA LYS A 37 2.19 7.73 13.63
C LYS A 37 1.16 8.52 12.84
N ASP A 38 -0.09 8.43 13.30
CA ASP A 38 -1.17 9.22 12.75
C ASP A 38 -0.89 10.71 12.88
N ARG A 39 -1.21 11.44 11.82
CA ARG A 39 -1.17 12.90 11.82
C ARG A 39 -2.60 13.41 11.85
N PRO A 40 -2.92 14.40 12.70
CA PRO A 40 -4.26 14.98 12.73
C PRO A 40 -4.57 15.65 11.39
N ILE A 41 -5.81 15.47 10.94
CA ILE A 41 -6.35 16.14 9.75
C ILE A 41 -7.45 17.12 10.18
N SER A 42 -7.62 18.20 9.42
CA SER A 42 -8.70 19.16 9.65
C SER A 42 -9.95 18.69 8.91
N ASN A 43 -11.02 18.37 9.64
CA ASN A 43 -12.29 17.97 9.05
C ASN A 43 -12.84 19.04 8.08
N SER A 44 -12.71 20.33 8.40
CA SER A 44 -13.16 21.40 7.50
C SER A 44 -12.38 21.45 6.19
N ALA A 45 -11.08 21.11 6.21
CA ALA A 45 -10.27 21.01 5.00
C ALA A 45 -10.68 19.79 4.16
N VAL A 46 -10.95 18.66 4.81
CA VAL A 46 -11.44 17.45 4.14
C VAL A 46 -12.77 17.72 3.46
N ASP A 47 -13.74 18.30 4.16
CA ASP A 47 -15.06 18.62 3.62
C ASP A 47 -14.96 19.59 2.44
N SER A 48 -14.13 20.63 2.56
CA SER A 48 -13.87 21.58 1.48
C SER A 48 -13.33 20.89 0.22
N ILE A 49 -12.32 20.01 0.37
CA ILE A 49 -11.73 19.26 -0.76
C ILE A 49 -12.74 18.29 -1.38
N LEU A 50 -13.54 17.60 -0.56
CA LEU A 50 -14.43 16.53 -1.01
C LEU A 50 -15.80 17.02 -1.48
N SER A 51 -16.18 18.26 -1.19
CA SER A 51 -17.45 18.86 -1.61
C SER A 51 -17.71 18.81 -3.13
N HIS A 52 -16.64 18.75 -3.93
CA HIS A 52 -16.71 18.67 -5.40
C HIS A 52 -16.39 17.26 -5.94
N SER A 53 -16.31 16.25 -5.06
CA SER A 53 -15.97 14.89 -5.48
C SER A 53 -17.15 14.24 -6.20
N PRO A 54 -16.96 13.63 -7.38
CA PRO A 54 -18.04 12.96 -8.08
C PRO A 54 -18.40 11.65 -7.36
N HIS A 55 -19.69 11.48 -7.07
CA HIS A 55 -20.23 10.20 -6.62
C HIS A 55 -20.26 9.21 -7.79
N SER A 56 -19.25 8.34 -7.86
CA SER A 56 -18.91 7.60 -9.08
C SER A 56 -19.32 6.12 -9.04
N ILE A 57 -19.56 5.57 -7.85
CA ILE A 57 -19.91 4.15 -7.66
C ILE A 57 -21.42 3.99 -7.52
N SER A 58 -21.99 3.05 -8.27
CA SER A 58 -23.41 2.70 -8.16
C SER A 58 -23.67 1.67 -7.05
N PRO A 59 -24.91 1.56 -6.54
CA PRO A 59 -25.28 0.50 -5.59
C PRO A 59 -25.00 -0.92 -6.11
N ALA A 60 -25.21 -1.17 -7.40
CA ALA A 60 -24.92 -2.47 -8.02
C ALA A 60 -23.41 -2.77 -8.06
N GLN A 61 -22.57 -1.76 -8.32
CA GLN A 61 -21.12 -1.89 -8.25
C GLN A 61 -20.67 -2.19 -6.82
N ASN A 62 -21.20 -1.46 -5.82
CA ASN A 62 -20.92 -1.74 -4.40
C ASN A 62 -21.26 -3.20 -4.03
N ALA A 63 -22.46 -3.68 -4.38
CA ALA A 63 -22.86 -5.05 -4.12
C ALA A 63 -21.93 -6.07 -4.80
N SER A 64 -21.49 -5.79 -6.03
CA SER A 64 -20.54 -6.64 -6.76
C SER A 64 -19.16 -6.72 -6.09
N LEU A 65 -18.67 -5.61 -5.52
CA LEU A 65 -17.36 -5.56 -4.85
C LEU A 65 -17.32 -6.44 -3.60
N THR A 66 -18.43 -6.54 -2.85
CA THR A 66 -18.47 -7.19 -1.54
C THR A 66 -19.24 -8.51 -1.51
N ARG A 67 -19.71 -9.03 -2.65
CA ARG A 67 -20.40 -10.32 -2.74
C ARG A 67 -19.51 -11.48 -2.24
N PRO A 68 -20.06 -12.58 -1.72
CA PRO A 68 -19.29 -13.79 -1.43
C PRO A 68 -18.46 -14.25 -2.64
N THR A 69 -17.30 -14.83 -2.39
CA THR A 69 -16.43 -15.42 -3.40
C THR A 69 -16.59 -16.95 -3.42
N ASP A 70 -16.13 -17.56 -4.51
CA ASP A 70 -16.08 -18.99 -4.71
C ASP A 70 -14.66 -19.46 -5.02
N ALA A 71 -14.47 -20.78 -5.05
CA ALA A 71 -13.17 -21.39 -5.34
C ALA A 71 -12.61 -20.99 -6.71
N LEU A 72 -13.48 -20.76 -7.71
CA LEU A 72 -13.05 -20.44 -9.08
C LEU A 72 -12.49 -19.01 -9.17
N GLU A 73 -13.21 -18.03 -8.64
CA GLU A 73 -12.76 -16.64 -8.56
C GLU A 73 -11.48 -16.55 -7.75
N LEU A 74 -11.45 -17.21 -6.58
CA LEU A 74 -10.31 -17.15 -5.67
C LEU A 74 -9.06 -17.81 -6.27
N PHE A 75 -9.21 -18.96 -6.94
CA PHE A 75 -8.10 -19.59 -7.66
C PHE A 75 -7.60 -18.71 -8.81
N GLY A 76 -8.49 -18.00 -9.50
CA GLY A 76 -8.12 -17.02 -10.53
C GLY A 76 -7.28 -15.88 -9.95
N VAL A 77 -7.67 -15.35 -8.79
CA VAL A 77 -6.89 -14.33 -8.06
C VAL A 77 -5.52 -14.87 -7.66
N LEU A 78 -5.47 -16.05 -7.05
CA LEU A 78 -4.23 -16.70 -6.63
C LEU A 78 -3.30 -16.98 -7.82
N SER A 79 -3.86 -17.47 -8.93
CA SER A 79 -3.13 -17.77 -10.18
C SER A 79 -2.45 -16.54 -10.77
N ALA A 80 -3.09 -15.37 -10.68
CA ALA A 80 -2.53 -14.10 -11.14
C ALA A 80 -1.41 -13.53 -10.23
N MET A 81 -1.21 -14.08 -9.04
CA MET A 81 -0.11 -13.68 -8.15
C MET A 81 1.22 -14.30 -8.61
N ALA A 82 2.31 -13.57 -8.44
CA ALA A 82 3.64 -14.02 -8.83
C ALA A 82 4.21 -15.06 -7.85
N ASP A 83 4.67 -16.20 -8.38
CA ASP A 83 5.24 -17.30 -7.59
C ASP A 83 6.52 -16.91 -6.85
N SER A 84 7.27 -15.97 -7.43
CA SER A 84 8.54 -15.47 -6.88
C SER A 84 8.36 -14.39 -5.81
N SER A 85 7.14 -14.10 -5.37
CA SER A 85 6.89 -13.15 -4.28
C SER A 85 7.47 -13.69 -2.97
N ALA A 86 8.26 -12.86 -2.28
CA ALA A 86 8.79 -13.21 -0.97
C ALA A 86 7.65 -13.41 0.05
N PRO A 87 7.74 -14.45 0.91
CA PRO A 87 6.75 -14.70 1.95
C PRO A 87 6.82 -13.64 3.04
N GLY A 88 5.77 -13.59 3.85
CA GLY A 88 5.78 -12.83 5.10
C GLY A 88 6.35 -13.64 6.27
N PRO A 89 6.09 -13.20 7.51
CA PRO A 89 6.49 -13.89 8.73
C PRO A 89 6.10 -15.38 8.83
N ASP A 90 5.02 -15.80 8.17
CA ASP A 90 4.56 -17.20 8.18
C ASP A 90 5.38 -18.14 7.28
N GLY A 91 6.24 -17.60 6.41
CA GLY A 91 7.07 -18.36 5.48
C GLY A 91 6.34 -18.97 4.28
N PHE A 92 5.01 -18.84 4.17
CA PHE A 92 4.25 -19.45 3.08
C PHE A 92 4.30 -18.59 1.81
N THR A 93 4.71 -19.22 0.70
CA THR A 93 4.84 -18.55 -0.60
C THR A 93 3.57 -18.69 -1.44
N VAL A 94 3.40 -17.84 -2.44
CA VAL A 94 2.31 -17.98 -3.43
C VAL A 94 2.34 -19.37 -4.08
N LYS A 95 3.53 -19.87 -4.39
CA LYS A 95 3.73 -21.21 -4.97
C LYS A 95 3.19 -22.31 -4.07
N PHE A 96 3.40 -22.22 -2.76
CA PHE A 96 2.84 -23.17 -1.79
C PHE A 96 1.31 -23.22 -1.88
N PHE A 97 0.64 -22.07 -1.83
CA PHE A 97 -0.83 -22.02 -1.92
C PHE A 97 -1.36 -22.58 -3.25
N LYS A 98 -0.66 -22.33 -4.37
CA LYS A 98 -1.03 -22.89 -5.68
C LYS A 98 -0.88 -24.41 -5.72
N GLN A 99 0.24 -24.93 -5.21
CA GLN A 99 0.53 -26.36 -5.21
C GLN A 99 -0.37 -27.15 -4.25
N CYS A 100 -0.73 -26.54 -3.12
CA CYS A 100 -1.58 -27.14 -2.09
C CYS A 100 -3.05 -26.75 -2.24
N TRP A 101 -3.47 -26.19 -3.38
CA TRP A 101 -4.83 -25.67 -3.59
C TRP A 101 -5.91 -26.70 -3.26
N LEU A 102 -5.75 -27.94 -3.72
CA LEU A 102 -6.74 -29.02 -3.48
C LEU A 102 -6.96 -29.32 -1.99
N LEU A 103 -6.00 -29.00 -1.13
CA LEU A 103 -6.10 -29.18 0.32
C LEU A 103 -6.66 -27.93 1.01
N LEU A 104 -6.30 -26.74 0.52
CA LEU A 104 -6.56 -25.46 1.19
C LEU A 104 -7.75 -24.68 0.63
N ALA A 105 -8.32 -25.10 -0.51
CA ALA A 105 -9.31 -24.31 -1.24
C ALA A 105 -10.49 -23.90 -0.36
N GLN A 106 -11.05 -24.85 0.39
CA GLN A 106 -12.22 -24.59 1.23
C GLN A 106 -11.89 -23.59 2.34
N ASP A 107 -10.82 -23.83 3.10
CA ASP A 107 -10.40 -22.94 4.18
C ASP A 107 -10.11 -21.51 3.69
N LEU A 108 -9.52 -21.37 2.49
CA LEU A 108 -9.23 -20.07 1.89
C LEU A 108 -10.49 -19.35 1.43
N VAL A 109 -11.47 -20.08 0.87
CA VAL A 109 -12.77 -19.53 0.47
C VAL A 109 -13.53 -19.06 1.71
N ASP A 110 -13.57 -19.88 2.76
CA ASP A 110 -14.24 -19.55 4.01
C ASP A 110 -13.58 -18.34 4.67
N ALA A 111 -12.26 -18.30 4.78
CA ALA A 111 -11.53 -17.16 5.32
C ALA A 111 -11.77 -15.87 4.50
N CYS A 112 -11.86 -15.96 3.17
CA CYS A 112 -12.16 -14.80 2.32
C CYS A 112 -13.62 -14.34 2.47
N ASN A 113 -14.55 -15.27 2.64
CA ASN A 113 -15.96 -14.95 2.86
C ASN A 113 -16.21 -14.36 4.25
N ASP A 114 -15.52 -14.86 5.28
CA ASP A 114 -15.49 -14.24 6.60
C ASP A 114 -14.99 -12.81 6.51
N PHE A 115 -13.85 -12.59 5.83
CA PHE A 115 -13.34 -11.24 5.58
C PHE A 115 -14.38 -10.38 4.85
N LEU A 116 -14.95 -10.85 3.74
CA LEU A 116 -15.97 -10.13 2.96
C LEU A 116 -17.25 -9.86 3.74
N SER A 117 -17.55 -10.62 4.79
CA SER A 117 -18.67 -10.38 5.70
C SER A 117 -18.40 -9.29 6.76
N GLY A 118 -17.15 -8.82 6.86
CA GLY A 118 -16.74 -7.78 7.80
C GLY A 118 -15.92 -8.28 8.98
N THR A 119 -15.59 -9.57 9.03
CA THR A 119 -14.76 -10.15 10.10
C THR A 119 -13.36 -9.52 10.09
N ALA A 120 -12.87 -9.19 11.28
CA ALA A 120 -11.55 -8.62 11.44
C ALA A 120 -10.46 -9.65 11.12
N ILE A 121 -9.39 -9.20 10.46
CA ILE A 121 -8.26 -10.07 10.10
C ILE A 121 -7.43 -10.35 11.37
N PRO A 122 -7.14 -11.63 11.68
CA PRO A 122 -6.31 -11.97 12.83
C PRO A 122 -4.92 -11.33 12.77
N LYS A 123 -4.43 -10.89 13.93
CA LYS A 123 -3.12 -10.24 14.09
C LYS A 123 -1.97 -11.01 13.43
N ALA A 124 -1.97 -12.34 13.57
CA ALA A 124 -0.94 -13.20 12.99
C ALA A 124 -0.95 -13.14 11.45
N LEU A 125 -2.13 -13.04 10.84
CA LEU A 125 -2.29 -13.01 9.39
C LEU A 125 -1.93 -11.63 8.80
N GLY A 126 -2.18 -10.56 9.56
CA GLY A 126 -1.80 -9.19 9.21
C GLY A 126 -0.34 -8.83 9.57
N ALA A 127 0.44 -9.76 10.12
CA ALA A 127 1.86 -9.53 10.38
C ALA A 127 2.67 -9.41 9.08
N ALA A 128 3.65 -8.51 9.07
CA ALA A 128 4.55 -8.29 7.95
C ALA A 128 5.96 -7.91 8.42
N TRP A 129 6.97 -8.30 7.64
CA TRP A 129 8.33 -7.80 7.83
C TRP A 129 8.55 -6.50 7.05
N LEU A 130 9.07 -5.48 7.71
CA LEU A 130 9.49 -4.24 7.06
C LEU A 130 10.93 -4.41 6.59
N PHE A 131 11.10 -4.76 5.32
CA PHE A 131 12.40 -4.92 4.68
C PHE A 131 12.92 -3.58 4.15
N LEU A 132 14.19 -3.27 4.40
CA LEU A 132 14.79 -1.98 4.06
C LEU A 132 15.68 -2.10 2.82
N ILE A 133 15.24 -1.52 1.69
CA ILE A 133 16.04 -1.50 0.46
C ILE A 133 16.77 -0.15 0.35
N PRO A 134 18.10 -0.11 0.29
CA PRO A 134 18.82 1.15 0.15
C PRO A 134 18.51 1.82 -1.19
N LYS A 135 18.32 3.14 -1.18
CA LYS A 135 18.13 3.97 -2.38
C LYS A 135 19.44 4.14 -3.17
N SER A 136 20.57 4.08 -2.48
CA SER A 136 21.91 4.17 -3.05
C SER A 136 22.91 3.35 -2.22
N PRO A 137 24.09 3.01 -2.76
CA PRO A 137 25.12 2.28 -2.00
C PRO A 137 25.65 3.03 -0.76
N ALA A 138 25.49 4.35 -0.70
CA ALA A 138 25.96 5.21 0.38
C ALA A 138 24.85 5.53 1.41
N ALA A 139 23.82 4.69 1.52
CA ALA A 139 22.73 4.88 2.47
C ALA A 139 23.25 4.94 3.92
N SER A 140 23.11 6.09 4.57
CA SER A 140 23.66 6.35 5.90
C SER A 140 22.60 6.79 6.91
N SER A 141 21.37 7.04 6.49
CA SER A 141 20.24 7.37 7.37
C SER A 141 19.03 6.46 7.06
N PRO A 142 18.07 6.29 7.99
CA PRO A 142 16.85 5.54 7.72
C PRO A 142 16.05 6.07 6.51
N ASN A 143 16.12 7.39 6.24
CA ASN A 143 15.47 8.02 5.10
C ASN A 143 16.09 7.61 3.75
N ASP A 144 17.29 7.05 3.74
CA ASP A 144 17.96 6.54 2.54
C ASP A 144 17.51 5.13 2.16
N PHE A 145 16.58 4.56 2.91
CA PHE A 145 15.98 3.26 2.62
C PHE A 145 14.54 3.42 2.11
N ARG A 146 14.12 2.46 1.30
CA ARG A 146 12.73 2.24 0.92
C ARG A 146 12.21 1.09 1.79
N PRO A 147 11.26 1.35 2.70
CA PRO A 147 10.60 0.28 3.42
C PRO A 147 9.71 -0.51 2.46
N ILE A 148 9.78 -1.83 2.50
CA ILE A 148 8.88 -2.75 1.80
C ILE A 148 8.29 -3.71 2.82
N ALA A 149 6.97 -3.70 2.94
CA ALA A 149 6.26 -4.65 3.78
C ALA A 149 6.12 -6.00 3.07
N LEU A 150 6.72 -7.03 3.64
CA LEU A 150 6.58 -8.43 3.23
C LEU A 150 5.43 -9.04 4.03
N CYS A 151 4.21 -8.93 3.49
CA CYS A 151 3.01 -9.47 4.13
C CYS A 151 2.84 -10.97 3.86
N ASN A 152 2.17 -11.64 4.79
CA ASN A 152 1.71 -13.02 4.61
C ASN A 152 0.82 -13.14 3.36
N VAL A 153 0.92 -14.25 2.64
CA VAL A 153 0.17 -14.43 1.38
C VAL A 153 -1.33 -14.49 1.63
N GLY A 154 -1.78 -15.04 2.76
CA GLY A 154 -3.21 -15.07 3.10
C GLY A 154 -3.81 -13.66 3.24
N SER A 155 -3.12 -12.70 3.88
CA SER A 155 -3.62 -11.30 3.94
C SER A 155 -3.53 -10.58 2.58
N LYS A 156 -2.52 -10.92 1.76
CA LYS A 156 -2.45 -10.46 0.36
C LYS A 156 -3.65 -10.97 -0.46
N LEU A 157 -4.17 -12.16 -0.17
CA LEU A 157 -5.31 -12.73 -0.90
C LEU A 157 -6.57 -11.87 -0.74
N PHE A 158 -6.87 -11.39 0.49
CA PHE A 158 -8.00 -10.49 0.75
C PHE A 158 -7.92 -9.20 -0.06
N THR A 159 -6.77 -8.54 -0.02
CA THR A 159 -6.56 -7.28 -0.76
C THR A 159 -6.55 -7.49 -2.27
N LYS A 160 -6.02 -8.62 -2.75
CA LYS A 160 -6.03 -8.96 -4.17
C LYS A 160 -7.41 -9.31 -4.69
N LEU A 161 -8.26 -9.95 -3.88
CA LEU A 161 -9.65 -10.22 -4.21
C LEU A 161 -10.46 -8.91 -4.33
N LEU A 162 -10.31 -7.99 -3.38
CA LEU A 162 -10.95 -6.67 -3.50
C LEU A 162 -10.44 -5.90 -4.71
N PHE A 163 -9.12 -5.92 -4.94
CA PHE A 163 -8.52 -5.24 -6.09
C PHE A 163 -8.95 -5.85 -7.42
N SER A 164 -9.09 -7.17 -7.55
CA SER A 164 -9.52 -7.80 -8.80
C SER A 164 -10.92 -7.35 -9.22
N ARG A 165 -11.79 -7.09 -8.24
CA ARG A 165 -13.14 -6.57 -8.45
C ARG A 165 -13.18 -5.05 -8.67
N LEU A 166 -12.29 -4.30 -8.02
CA LEU A 166 -12.20 -2.84 -8.16
C LEU A 166 -11.50 -2.38 -9.44
N ALA A 167 -10.46 -3.11 -9.88
CA ALA A 167 -9.61 -2.70 -11.00
C ALA A 167 -10.38 -2.40 -12.30
N PRO A 168 -11.42 -3.17 -12.69
CA PRO A 168 -12.25 -2.84 -13.86
C PRO A 168 -13.01 -1.52 -13.74
N LEU A 169 -13.27 -1.04 -12.52
CA LEU A 169 -14.00 0.20 -12.27
C LEU A 169 -13.10 1.44 -12.27
N LEU A 170 -11.77 1.26 -12.09
CA LEU A 170 -10.82 2.36 -12.00
C LEU A 170 -10.92 3.35 -13.18
N PRO A 171 -11.05 2.95 -14.45
CA PRO A 171 -11.13 3.92 -15.56
C PRO A 171 -12.26 4.94 -15.43
N GLY A 172 -13.38 4.59 -14.79
CA GLY A 172 -14.48 5.51 -14.50
C GLY A 172 -14.32 6.29 -13.19
N LEU A 173 -13.37 5.90 -12.33
CA LEU A 173 -13.08 6.54 -11.05
C LEU A 173 -11.93 7.55 -11.14
N ILE A 174 -10.94 7.33 -11.99
CA ILE A 174 -9.73 8.17 -12.02
C ILE A 174 -9.56 8.83 -13.39
N SER A 175 -9.15 10.10 -13.34
CA SER A 175 -8.92 10.94 -14.52
C SER A 175 -8.01 10.26 -15.54
N ALA A 176 -8.22 10.53 -16.83
CA ALA A 176 -7.45 9.91 -17.90
C ALA A 176 -5.93 10.20 -17.79
N GLU A 177 -5.58 11.35 -17.23
CA GLU A 177 -4.21 11.84 -17.02
C GLU A 177 -3.45 11.07 -15.91
N GLN A 178 -4.16 10.29 -15.09
CA GLN A 178 -3.54 9.40 -14.11
C GLN A 178 -3.12 8.08 -14.78
N SER A 179 -1.90 8.03 -15.31
CA SER A 179 -1.37 6.84 -16.01
C SER A 179 -0.88 5.74 -15.06
N ALA A 180 -0.37 6.08 -13.88
CA ALA A 180 0.24 5.11 -12.97
C ALA A 180 -0.80 4.19 -12.30
N PHE A 181 -0.45 2.91 -12.16
CA PHE A 181 -1.22 1.88 -11.46
C PHE A 181 -2.61 1.54 -12.07
N VAL A 182 -2.83 1.90 -13.33
CA VAL A 182 -4.06 1.57 -14.08
C VAL A 182 -3.72 0.62 -15.21
N LYS A 183 -4.42 -0.51 -15.29
CA LYS A 183 -4.23 -1.46 -16.39
C LYS A 183 -4.55 -0.78 -17.72
N GLY A 184 -3.62 -0.88 -18.68
CA GLY A 184 -3.79 -0.34 -20.03
C GLY A 184 -3.36 1.12 -20.22
N ARG A 185 -2.89 1.82 -19.18
CA ARG A 185 -2.29 3.17 -19.31
C ARG A 185 -0.77 3.10 -19.27
N ASN A 186 -0.10 3.97 -20.03
CA ASN A 186 1.36 3.99 -20.13
C ASN A 186 1.93 5.31 -19.62
N ILE A 187 3.07 5.26 -18.91
CA ILE A 187 3.79 6.44 -18.46
C ILE A 187 4.29 7.33 -19.62
N THR A 188 4.51 6.73 -20.80
CA THR A 188 4.89 7.46 -22.01
C THR A 188 3.84 8.49 -22.42
N ASP A 189 2.55 8.23 -22.17
CA ASP A 189 1.47 9.18 -22.49
C ASP A 189 1.62 10.48 -21.68
N ASN A 190 1.98 10.35 -20.40
CA ASN A 190 2.24 11.50 -19.53
C ASN A 190 3.50 12.27 -19.95
N LEU A 191 4.52 11.58 -20.47
CA LEU A 191 5.71 12.24 -21.00
C LEU A 191 5.36 13.11 -22.23
N LEU A 192 4.56 12.57 -23.15
CA LEU A 192 4.08 13.31 -24.32
C LEU A 192 3.25 14.54 -23.91
N LEU A 193 2.35 14.37 -22.93
CA LEU A 193 1.56 15.48 -22.39
C LEU A 193 2.45 16.59 -21.83
N VAL A 194 3.49 16.24 -21.06
CA VAL A 194 4.45 17.22 -20.51
C VAL A 194 5.25 17.90 -21.62
N GLN A 195 5.69 17.16 -22.65
CA GLN A 195 6.40 17.73 -23.80
C GLN A 195 5.53 18.73 -24.57
N GLU A 196 4.24 18.41 -24.75
CA GLU A 196 3.29 19.32 -25.38
C GLU A 196 3.06 20.58 -24.52
N MET A 197 2.89 20.42 -23.20
CA MET A 197 2.78 21.54 -22.27
C MET A 197 4.00 22.46 -22.34
N LEU A 198 5.22 21.92 -22.32
CA LEU A 198 6.45 22.70 -22.44
C LEU A 198 6.54 23.44 -23.79
N THR A 199 6.16 22.78 -24.88
CA THR A 199 6.13 23.39 -26.21
C THR A 199 5.17 24.58 -26.26
N ARG A 200 3.98 24.44 -25.68
CA ARG A 200 2.97 25.50 -25.59
C ARG A 200 3.45 26.66 -24.72
N ILE A 201 4.04 26.36 -23.57
CA ILE A 201 4.60 27.36 -22.65
C ILE A 201 5.72 28.18 -23.30
N ASN A 202 6.52 27.56 -24.18
CA ASN A 202 7.64 28.21 -24.87
C ASN A 202 7.21 29.10 -26.06
N ARG A 203 5.92 29.08 -26.47
CA ARG A 203 5.41 30.00 -27.50
C ARG A 203 5.27 31.41 -26.91
N ARG A 204 5.48 32.44 -27.74
CA ARG A 204 5.25 33.83 -27.33
C ARG A 204 3.77 34.05 -27.06
N HIS A 205 3.42 34.19 -25.79
CA HIS A 205 2.09 34.59 -25.32
C HIS A 205 2.15 36.02 -24.76
N LYS A 206 1.02 36.75 -24.80
CA LYS A 206 0.89 38.06 -24.14
C LYS A 206 0.96 37.93 -22.61
N ASP A 207 0.55 36.77 -22.09
CA ASP A 207 0.49 36.47 -20.65
C ASP A 207 1.68 35.62 -20.18
N ARG A 208 1.88 35.56 -18.86
CA ARG A 208 2.95 34.77 -18.23
C ARG A 208 2.51 33.32 -18.05
N ASN A 209 3.40 32.38 -18.35
CA ASN A 209 3.18 30.94 -18.14
C ASN A 209 3.84 30.46 -16.84
N LEU A 210 3.21 29.52 -16.13
CA LEU A 210 3.74 28.88 -14.92
C LEU A 210 3.57 27.37 -15.02
N LEU A 211 4.64 26.62 -14.75
CA LEU A 211 4.61 25.17 -14.59
C LEU A 211 4.90 24.80 -13.14
N LEU A 212 3.98 24.05 -12.52
CA LEU A 212 4.12 23.59 -11.15
C LEU A 212 4.44 22.09 -11.12
N LYS A 213 5.58 21.75 -10.51
CA LYS A 213 5.95 20.37 -10.18
C LYS A 213 5.78 20.16 -8.68
N ILE A 214 4.87 19.27 -8.32
CA ILE A 214 4.60 18.89 -6.93
C ILE A 214 5.04 17.45 -6.74
N ASP A 215 5.78 17.18 -5.66
CA ASP A 215 6.23 15.84 -5.29
C ASP A 215 5.90 15.57 -3.81
N PHE A 216 5.43 14.36 -3.53
CA PHE A 216 5.03 13.95 -2.18
C PHE A 216 6.12 13.09 -1.54
N LYS A 217 6.69 13.57 -0.44
CA LYS A 217 7.62 12.78 0.36
C LYS A 217 6.89 11.59 0.98
N SER A 218 7.37 10.37 0.72
CA SER A 218 6.85 9.13 1.34
C SER A 218 5.34 9.00 1.23
N ALA A 219 4.82 9.12 0.00
CA ALA A 219 3.38 9.22 -0.27
C ALA A 219 2.55 8.11 0.41
N PHE A 220 2.95 6.84 0.30
CA PHE A 220 2.23 5.73 0.92
C PHE A 220 2.31 5.74 2.45
N ASP A 221 3.46 6.09 3.01
CA ASP A 221 3.69 6.13 4.45
C ASP A 221 2.96 7.32 5.13
N SER A 222 2.51 8.30 4.35
CA SER A 222 1.93 9.56 4.85
C SER A 222 0.41 9.67 4.67
N VAL A 223 -0.25 8.68 4.08
CA VAL A 223 -1.72 8.69 3.90
C VAL A 223 -2.40 8.53 5.26
N ASN A 224 -3.16 9.54 5.67
CA ASN A 224 -4.04 9.43 6.83
C ASN A 224 -5.25 8.53 6.49
N TRP A 225 -5.56 7.58 7.38
CA TRP A 225 -6.60 6.58 7.13
C TRP A 225 -8.02 7.14 7.27
N ASP A 226 -8.25 8.16 8.11
CA ASP A 226 -9.53 8.89 8.16
C ASP A 226 -9.80 9.62 6.85
N PHE A 227 -8.78 10.29 6.31
CA PHE A 227 -8.89 10.96 5.02
C PHE A 227 -9.18 9.97 3.89
N LEU A 228 -8.49 8.82 3.87
CA LEU A 228 -8.78 7.76 2.89
C LEU A 228 -10.22 7.28 2.99
N ARG A 229 -10.74 7.05 4.20
CA ARG A 229 -12.16 6.68 4.41
C ARG A 229 -13.12 7.75 3.91
N ALA A 230 -12.84 9.02 4.18
CA ALA A 230 -13.64 10.14 3.70
C ALA A 230 -13.67 10.20 2.17
N VAL A 231 -12.50 10.03 1.51
CA VAL A 231 -12.40 9.97 0.05
C VAL A 231 -13.23 8.81 -0.52
N LEU A 232 -13.14 7.62 0.06
CA LEU A 232 -13.90 6.45 -0.40
C LEU A 232 -15.42 6.70 -0.31
N ARG A 233 -15.89 7.23 0.82
CA ARG A 233 -17.30 7.59 0.99
C ARG A 233 -17.75 8.67 0.00
N ALA A 234 -16.96 9.71 -0.21
CA ALA A 234 -17.26 10.77 -1.18
C ALA A 234 -17.36 10.25 -2.62
N ARG A 235 -16.63 9.18 -2.96
CA ARG A 235 -16.73 8.51 -4.27
C ARG A 235 -17.92 7.56 -4.40
N GLY A 236 -18.67 7.34 -3.34
CA GLY A 236 -19.87 6.50 -3.33
C GLY A 236 -19.62 5.04 -2.95
N PHE A 237 -18.46 4.70 -2.39
CA PHE A 237 -18.25 3.39 -1.80
C PHE A 237 -19.08 3.26 -0.51
N ASN A 238 -19.76 2.13 -0.34
CA ASN A 238 -20.56 1.89 0.86
C ASN A 238 -19.69 1.70 2.12
N ASP A 239 -20.31 1.84 3.29
CA ASP A 239 -19.63 1.67 4.57
C ASP A 239 -19.06 0.27 4.78
N HIS A 240 -19.69 -0.74 4.17
CA HIS A 240 -19.22 -2.11 4.24
C HIS A 240 -17.83 -2.25 3.60
N LEU A 241 -17.65 -1.81 2.35
CA LEU A 241 -16.34 -1.82 1.70
C LEU A 241 -15.31 -0.96 2.44
N CYS A 242 -15.73 0.21 2.96
CA CYS A 242 -14.87 1.07 3.77
C CYS A 242 -14.40 0.34 5.05
N THR A 243 -15.26 -0.46 5.66
CA THR A 243 -14.93 -1.33 6.80
C THR A 243 -13.95 -2.42 6.40
N LEU A 244 -14.13 -3.09 5.26
CA LEU A 244 -13.19 -4.10 4.76
C LEU A 244 -11.78 -3.52 4.56
N ILE A 245 -11.69 -2.34 3.95
CA ILE A 245 -10.40 -1.64 3.77
C ILE A 245 -9.80 -1.24 5.12
N SER A 246 -10.64 -0.76 6.05
CA SER A 246 -10.19 -0.44 7.41
C SER A 246 -9.67 -1.67 8.15
N ASN A 247 -10.32 -2.83 8.02
CA ASN A 247 -9.89 -4.08 8.62
C ASN A 247 -8.52 -4.50 8.11
N VAL A 248 -8.25 -4.35 6.80
CA VAL A 248 -6.92 -4.59 6.22
C VAL A 248 -5.88 -3.66 6.87
N LEU A 249 -6.13 -2.35 6.87
CA LEU A 249 -5.19 -1.37 7.39
C LEU A 249 -4.90 -1.62 8.88
N ASN A 250 -5.95 -1.75 9.69
CA ASN A 250 -5.85 -2.00 11.12
C ASN A 250 -5.25 -3.37 11.44
N SER A 251 -5.34 -4.37 10.56
CA SER A 251 -4.72 -5.67 10.83
C SER A 251 -3.19 -5.67 10.68
N THR A 252 -2.60 -4.60 10.14
CA THR A 252 -1.17 -4.57 9.80
C THR A 252 -0.31 -4.47 11.05
N TRP A 253 0.57 -5.44 11.29
CA TRP A 253 1.59 -5.40 12.33
C TRP A 253 2.98 -5.59 11.74
N LEU A 254 3.91 -4.71 12.09
CA LEU A 254 5.22 -4.61 11.48
C LEU A 254 6.35 -4.97 12.46
N SER A 255 7.32 -5.72 11.95
CA SER A 255 8.65 -5.86 12.57
C SER A 255 9.70 -5.41 11.57
N VAL A 256 10.66 -4.58 11.98
CA VAL A 256 11.75 -4.14 11.09
C VAL A 256 12.73 -5.29 10.91
N LEU A 257 13.00 -5.69 9.67
CA LEU A 257 13.95 -6.77 9.40
C LEU A 257 15.38 -6.20 9.28
N VAL A 258 16.18 -6.37 10.34
CA VAL A 258 17.57 -5.91 10.40
C VAL A 258 18.48 -7.12 10.29
N ASN A 259 19.26 -7.20 9.21
CA ASN A 259 20.22 -8.28 8.95
C ASN A 259 19.63 -9.70 9.08
N GLY A 260 18.37 -9.85 8.65
CA GLY A 260 17.63 -11.13 8.72
C GLY A 260 16.94 -11.40 10.04
N SER A 261 17.13 -10.57 11.07
CA SER A 261 16.44 -10.69 12.35
C SER A 261 15.30 -9.67 12.45
N PRO A 262 14.06 -10.09 12.79
CA PRO A 262 12.97 -9.14 13.03
C PRO A 262 13.21 -8.39 14.35
N LYS A 263 12.94 -7.08 14.34
CA LYS A 263 13.09 -6.17 15.48
C LYS A 263 11.79 -5.41 15.73
N GLY A 264 11.40 -5.34 17.00
CA GLY A 264 10.11 -4.76 17.42
C GLY A 264 8.91 -5.55 16.91
N PHE A 265 7.72 -5.10 17.28
CA PHE A 265 6.45 -5.58 16.75
C PHE A 265 5.37 -4.55 17.06
N PHE A 266 5.04 -3.72 16.08
CA PHE A 266 4.21 -2.54 16.29
C PHE A 266 3.18 -2.36 15.18
N GLN A 267 2.10 -1.68 15.51
CA GLN A 267 1.04 -1.35 14.58
C GLN A 267 1.26 0.07 14.03
N PRO A 268 1.16 0.30 12.71
CA PRO A 268 0.98 1.65 12.17
C PRO A 268 -0.25 2.32 12.80
N SER A 269 -0.26 3.65 12.88
CA SER A 269 -1.38 4.53 13.31
C SER A 269 -1.98 4.34 14.72
N LEU A 270 -1.75 3.23 15.42
CA LEU A 270 -2.40 2.92 16.70
C LEU A 270 -1.59 3.25 17.97
N TRP A 271 -0.51 4.02 17.85
CA TRP A 271 0.17 4.59 19.02
C TRP A 271 -0.43 5.95 19.37
N ARG A 272 -1.56 5.90 20.10
CA ARG A 272 -2.00 6.97 21.00
C ARG A 272 -1.30 6.84 22.34
#